data_AF-A0A4Y9SY43-F1
#
_entry.id   AF-A0A4Y9SY43-F1
#
_cell.length_a   1.000
_cell.length_b   1.000
_cell.length_c   1.000
_cell.angle_alpha   90.00
_cell.angle_beta   90.00
_cell.angle_gamma   90.00
#
_symmetry.space_group_name_H-M   'P 1'
#
loop_
_entity.id
_entity.type
_entity.pdbx_description
1 polymer ?
#
loop_
_entity_poly.entity_id
_entity_poly.type
_entity_poly.pdbx_seq_one_letter_code
_entity_poly.pdbx_strand_id
1 'polypeptide(L)'
;MSIFLDQNPGLSAEAFSDCLRISISDGNLGDLPVAADPTLLQLTYAGARPAPPTAARLHDMCNSNFGAPTVIDGTIITALSGGVDPVSGIDITGNGITYIDSNVTPTVIRVVYDINNCNGGGIFVFDTDGNKISLARPPLLYHELSHAFRGATGTQQPNDEPPAETDENVMRSAMGYCLRDVNNHDGGCGHGDDCSGPPTPDSDGCFIVSATTGSPRSAEVAQLRGLRDRVAAASPLGARLIDRIYADYYGFSPAIAARLDQEATPRAAALRVVVRPLLAWFTLAGVLAFEHTDRVAVRQAQNALDDACPRLLGRAAIAGV
;
A
#
# COMPACT_ATOMS: atom_id res chain seq x y z
N MET A 1 1.99 -22.45 -5.80
CA MET A 1 2.97 -21.38 -5.88
C MET A 1 2.66 -20.46 -4.72
N SER A 2 3.68 -20.08 -3.97
CA SER A 2 3.56 -19.12 -2.88
C SER A 2 4.13 -17.78 -3.35
N ILE A 3 3.55 -16.68 -2.86
CA ILE A 3 4.17 -15.36 -2.97
C ILE A 3 4.97 -15.11 -1.69
N PHE A 4 6.17 -14.56 -1.85
CA PHE A 4 7.04 -14.13 -0.76
C PHE A 4 7.36 -12.64 -0.91
N LEU A 5 7.48 -11.95 0.21
CA LEU A 5 7.94 -10.57 0.29
C LEU A 5 9.37 -10.57 0.82
N ASP A 6 10.26 -9.96 0.05
CA ASP A 6 11.67 -9.82 0.39
C ASP A 6 11.85 -8.75 1.49
N GLN A 7 12.50 -9.10 2.58
CA GLN A 7 12.84 -8.21 3.70
C GLN A 7 14.26 -7.62 3.59
N ASN A 8 15.12 -8.19 2.74
CA ASN A 8 16.48 -7.72 2.55
C ASN A 8 17.01 -8.18 1.17
N PRO A 9 17.05 -7.28 0.19
CA PRO A 9 17.08 -5.82 0.31
C PRO A 9 15.69 -5.16 0.29
N GLY A 10 14.64 -5.96 0.13
CA GLY A 10 13.30 -5.46 -0.11
C GLY A 10 12.67 -4.74 1.08
N LEU A 11 11.83 -3.76 0.77
CA LEU A 11 10.96 -3.09 1.73
C LEU A 11 9.63 -3.83 1.80
N SER A 12 9.64 -5.02 2.43
CA SER A 12 8.48 -5.93 2.49
C SER A 12 7.16 -5.28 2.92
N ALA A 13 7.16 -4.33 3.85
CA ALA A 13 5.95 -3.63 4.26
C ALA A 13 5.32 -2.78 3.15
N GLU A 14 6.15 -2.18 2.30
CA GLU A 14 5.72 -1.39 1.15
C GLU A 14 5.12 -2.31 0.07
N ALA A 15 5.76 -3.45 -0.18
CA ALA A 15 5.21 -4.51 -1.03
C ALA A 15 3.87 -5.03 -0.50
N PHE A 16 3.76 -5.30 0.80
CA PHE A 16 2.51 -5.72 1.44
C PHE A 16 1.41 -4.66 1.27
N SER A 17 1.73 -3.38 1.47
CA SER A 17 0.79 -2.27 1.29
C SER A 17 0.25 -2.18 -0.14
N ASP A 18 1.12 -2.36 -1.14
CA ASP A 18 0.72 -2.37 -2.55
C ASP A 18 -0.13 -3.63 -2.88
N CYS A 19 0.24 -4.80 -2.36
CA CYS A 19 -0.59 -6.01 -2.46
C CYS A 19 -1.97 -5.84 -1.80
N LEU A 20 -2.05 -5.11 -0.68
CA LEU A 20 -3.32 -4.81 -0.03
C LEU A 20 -4.20 -3.94 -0.93
N ARG A 21 -3.62 -2.99 -1.67
CA ARG A 21 -4.37 -2.18 -2.67
C ARG A 21 -4.80 -3.01 -3.87
N ILE A 22 -3.96 -3.92 -4.35
CA ILE A 22 -4.32 -4.90 -5.40
C ILE A 22 -5.53 -5.73 -4.96
N SER A 23 -5.56 -6.14 -3.69
CA SER A 23 -6.69 -6.84 -3.07
C SER A 23 -7.92 -5.97 -2.80
N ILE A 24 -7.97 -4.74 -3.34
CA ILE A 24 -8.98 -3.71 -3.08
C ILE A 24 -9.21 -3.43 -1.60
N SER A 25 -8.17 -3.62 -0.78
CA SER A 25 -8.19 -3.50 0.68
C SER A 25 -9.32 -4.31 1.33
N ASP A 26 -9.56 -5.54 0.86
CA ASP A 26 -10.65 -6.39 1.35
C ASP A 26 -10.43 -7.00 2.75
N GLY A 27 -9.24 -6.76 3.34
CA GLY A 27 -8.87 -7.22 4.68
C GLY A 27 -8.47 -8.69 4.77
N ASN A 28 -8.43 -9.43 3.64
CA ASN A 28 -8.13 -10.86 3.63
C ASN A 28 -6.65 -11.17 3.40
N LEU A 29 -5.82 -10.15 3.21
CA LEU A 29 -4.38 -10.28 3.01
C LEU A 29 -3.67 -10.36 4.37
N GLY A 30 -2.67 -11.24 4.48
CA GLY A 30 -1.80 -11.33 5.65
C GLY A 30 -0.41 -11.83 5.27
N ASP A 31 0.52 -11.83 6.21
CA ASP A 31 1.88 -12.30 6.01
C ASP A 31 2.36 -13.18 7.18
N LEU A 32 3.22 -14.15 6.88
CA LEU A 32 3.80 -15.06 7.87
C LEU A 32 5.32 -15.17 7.67
N PRO A 33 6.13 -15.15 8.75
CA PRO A 33 7.57 -15.41 8.64
C PRO A 33 7.86 -16.81 8.07
N VAL A 34 8.83 -16.90 7.16
CA VAL A 34 9.29 -18.18 6.63
C VAL A 34 10.38 -18.74 7.55
N ALA A 35 10.07 -19.81 8.30
CA ALA A 35 10.99 -20.35 9.30
C ALA A 35 12.35 -20.79 8.73
N ALA A 36 12.38 -21.24 7.47
CA ALA A 36 13.59 -21.66 6.77
C ALA A 36 14.41 -20.48 6.20
N ASP A 37 13.79 -19.32 5.99
CA ASP A 37 14.43 -18.14 5.42
C ASP A 37 13.89 -16.87 6.10
N PRO A 38 14.60 -16.33 7.11
CA PRO A 38 14.15 -15.16 7.84
C PRO A 38 14.20 -13.87 7.01
N THR A 39 14.71 -13.91 5.78
CA THR A 39 14.67 -12.76 4.86
C THR A 39 13.37 -12.69 4.06
N LEU A 40 12.47 -13.67 4.22
CA LEU A 40 11.21 -13.75 3.49
C LEU A 40 9.99 -13.78 4.41
N LEU A 41 8.94 -13.10 3.98
CA LEU A 41 7.58 -13.26 4.51
C LEU A 41 6.72 -13.95 3.45
N GLN A 42 6.02 -15.02 3.79
CA GLN A 42 5.03 -15.60 2.91
C GLN A 42 3.75 -14.76 2.94
N LEU A 43 3.34 -14.27 1.77
CA LEU A 43 2.05 -13.62 1.61
C LEU A 43 0.94 -14.67 1.66
N THR A 44 -0.11 -14.38 2.41
CA THR A 44 -1.29 -15.24 2.60
C THR A 44 -2.55 -14.48 2.19
N TYR A 45 -3.54 -15.21 1.65
CA TYR A 45 -4.78 -14.61 1.19
C TYR A 45 -5.97 -15.50 1.56
N ALA A 46 -6.80 -15.05 2.50
CA ALA A 46 -7.93 -15.82 3.01
C ALA A 46 -9.27 -15.56 2.30
N GLY A 47 -9.31 -14.65 1.33
CA GLY A 47 -10.57 -14.17 0.77
C GLY A 47 -11.30 -15.22 -0.05
N ALA A 48 -12.62 -15.24 0.11
CA ALA A 48 -13.52 -16.17 -0.57
C ALA A 48 -13.88 -15.68 -1.98
N ARG A 49 -14.16 -16.63 -2.88
CA ARG A 49 -14.72 -16.33 -4.20
C ARG A 49 -16.25 -16.15 -4.12
N PRO A 50 -16.86 -15.27 -4.94
CA PRO A 50 -16.24 -14.45 -5.99
C PRO A 50 -15.56 -13.19 -5.43
N ALA A 51 -14.36 -12.90 -5.94
CA ALA A 51 -13.62 -11.67 -5.64
C ALA A 51 -13.48 -10.84 -6.93
N PRO A 52 -13.30 -9.51 -6.83
CA PRO A 52 -12.98 -8.68 -7.99
C PRO A 52 -11.71 -9.17 -8.70
N PRO A 53 -11.56 -8.94 -10.02
CA PRO A 53 -10.52 -9.59 -10.80
C PRO A 53 -9.09 -9.46 -10.25
N THR A 54 -8.73 -8.30 -9.71
CA THR A 54 -7.42 -8.04 -9.11
C THR A 54 -7.18 -8.89 -7.85
N ALA A 55 -8.16 -8.92 -6.95
CA ALA A 55 -8.16 -9.75 -5.76
C ALA A 55 -8.18 -11.25 -6.10
N ALA A 56 -8.93 -11.66 -7.12
CA ALA A 56 -8.99 -13.05 -7.58
C ALA A 56 -7.64 -13.53 -8.10
N ARG A 57 -6.89 -12.69 -8.83
CA ARG A 57 -5.53 -13.03 -9.28
C ARG A 57 -4.56 -13.18 -8.11
N LEU A 58 -4.59 -12.26 -7.15
CA LEU A 58 -3.73 -12.36 -5.96
C LEU A 58 -4.07 -13.60 -5.12
N HIS A 59 -5.35 -13.91 -4.97
CA HIS A 59 -5.82 -15.15 -4.36
C HIS A 59 -5.26 -16.38 -5.09
N ASP A 60 -5.33 -16.42 -6.42
CA ASP A 60 -4.81 -17.55 -7.20
C ASP A 60 -3.32 -17.72 -7.02
N MET A 61 -2.56 -16.62 -7.06
CA MET A 61 -1.11 -16.66 -6.85
C MET A 61 -0.71 -17.10 -5.43
N CYS A 62 -1.50 -16.79 -4.41
CA CYS A 62 -1.22 -17.22 -3.04
C CYS A 62 -1.65 -18.66 -2.75
N ASN A 63 -2.74 -19.13 -3.38
CA ASN A 63 -3.44 -20.35 -2.96
C ASN A 63 -3.40 -21.48 -3.98
N SER A 64 -2.98 -21.23 -5.23
CA SER A 64 -2.98 -22.26 -6.27
C SER A 64 -1.61 -22.88 -6.47
N ASN A 65 -1.58 -24.20 -6.62
CA ASN A 65 -0.44 -24.87 -7.23
C ASN A 65 -0.67 -24.94 -8.74
N PHE A 66 -0.01 -24.07 -9.51
CA PHE A 66 -0.14 -24.03 -10.96
C PHE A 66 0.51 -25.21 -11.69
N GLY A 67 1.08 -26.18 -10.96
CA GLY A 67 1.72 -27.33 -11.57
C GLY A 67 2.88 -26.94 -12.48
N ALA A 68 3.53 -25.80 -12.18
CA ALA A 68 4.69 -25.30 -12.90
C ALA A 68 5.67 -26.46 -13.12
N PRO A 69 6.35 -26.52 -14.28
CA PRO A 69 7.24 -27.63 -14.62
C PRO A 69 8.38 -27.74 -13.59
N THR A 70 8.12 -28.48 -12.52
CA THR A 70 9.01 -29.05 -11.47
C THR A 70 10.12 -28.19 -10.84
N VAL A 71 10.32 -26.92 -11.21
CA VAL A 71 11.48 -26.14 -10.72
C VAL A 71 11.10 -24.79 -10.11
N ILE A 72 9.92 -24.21 -10.36
CA ILE A 72 9.53 -22.90 -9.81
C ILE A 72 8.72 -23.08 -8.51
N ASP A 73 9.30 -22.68 -7.37
CA ASP A 73 8.68 -22.88 -6.04
C ASP A 73 7.92 -21.65 -5.52
N GLY A 74 8.15 -20.47 -6.12
CA GLY A 74 7.50 -19.26 -5.67
C GLY A 74 7.76 -18.02 -6.52
N THR A 75 7.04 -16.97 -6.18
CA THR A 75 7.31 -15.59 -6.64
C THR A 75 7.83 -14.78 -5.46
N ILE A 76 9.00 -14.14 -5.61
CA ILE A 76 9.57 -13.22 -4.62
C ILE A 76 9.34 -11.79 -5.10
N ILE A 77 8.68 -10.97 -4.28
CA ILE A 77 8.46 -9.55 -4.53
C ILE A 77 9.51 -8.75 -3.75
N THR A 78 10.32 -7.97 -4.46
CA THR A 78 11.34 -7.09 -3.89
C THR A 78 11.01 -5.63 -4.21
N ALA A 79 10.46 -4.91 -3.23
CA ALA A 79 10.23 -3.47 -3.31
C ALA A 79 11.53 -2.69 -3.03
N LEU A 80 11.98 -1.87 -3.97
CA LEU A 80 13.22 -1.08 -3.85
C LEU A 80 12.95 0.42 -4.01
N SER A 81 13.70 1.27 -3.31
CA SER A 81 13.60 2.74 -3.45
C SER A 81 14.40 3.26 -4.65
N GLY A 82 14.18 2.68 -5.82
CA GLY A 82 15.03 2.89 -7.00
C GLY A 82 16.37 2.15 -6.91
N GLY A 83 17.21 2.35 -7.92
CA GLY A 83 18.57 1.81 -8.01
C GLY A 83 18.67 0.39 -8.59
N VAL A 84 19.83 -0.22 -8.41
CA VAL A 84 20.16 -1.52 -8.99
C VAL A 84 19.60 -2.66 -8.15
N ASP A 85 18.79 -3.52 -8.76
CA ASP A 85 18.41 -4.81 -8.19
C ASP A 85 19.67 -5.64 -7.94
N PRO A 86 19.98 -6.01 -6.69
CA PRO A 86 21.23 -6.70 -6.38
C PRO A 86 21.29 -8.13 -6.91
N VAL A 87 20.18 -8.70 -7.37
CA VAL A 87 20.17 -10.05 -7.96
C VAL A 87 20.38 -10.01 -9.47
N SER A 88 19.60 -9.21 -10.21
CA SER A 88 19.74 -9.12 -11.68
C SER A 88 20.83 -8.16 -12.14
N GLY A 89 21.23 -7.19 -11.31
CA GLY A 89 22.12 -6.10 -11.70
C GLY A 89 21.45 -5.03 -12.58
N ILE A 90 20.14 -5.09 -12.77
CA ILE A 90 19.36 -4.13 -13.57
C ILE A 90 18.96 -2.95 -12.69
N ASP A 91 19.12 -1.73 -13.19
CA ASP A 91 18.57 -0.52 -12.54
C ASP A 91 17.05 -0.49 -12.73
N ILE A 92 16.32 -0.52 -11.62
CA ILE A 92 14.86 -0.47 -11.59
C ILE A 92 14.32 0.94 -11.39
N THR A 93 15.16 1.98 -11.32
CA THR A 93 14.71 3.37 -11.08
C THR A 93 13.67 3.79 -12.11
N GLY A 94 12.46 4.08 -11.63
CA GLY A 94 11.32 4.43 -12.47
C GLY A 94 10.70 3.27 -13.25
N ASN A 95 10.93 2.02 -12.82
CA ASN A 95 10.46 0.83 -13.54
C ASN A 95 10.11 -0.35 -12.60
N GLY A 96 9.54 -1.40 -13.19
CA GLY A 96 9.42 -2.75 -12.65
C GLY A 96 10.07 -3.76 -13.60
N ILE A 97 10.49 -4.90 -13.06
CA ILE A 97 10.96 -6.04 -13.85
C ILE A 97 10.48 -7.36 -13.24
N THR A 98 10.21 -8.31 -14.12
CA THR A 98 9.91 -9.69 -13.75
C THR A 98 10.84 -10.64 -14.48
N TYR A 99 11.46 -11.57 -13.76
CA TYR A 99 12.36 -12.55 -14.36
C TYR A 99 12.43 -13.86 -13.59
N ILE A 100 12.91 -14.92 -14.26
CA ILE A 100 13.15 -16.22 -13.63
C ILE A 100 14.58 -16.24 -13.09
N ASP A 101 14.73 -16.41 -11.78
CA ASP A 101 16.02 -16.59 -11.12
C ASP A 101 16.36 -18.09 -11.02
N SER A 102 17.09 -18.57 -12.02
CA SER A 102 17.59 -19.95 -12.08
C SER A 102 18.87 -20.17 -11.28
N ASN A 103 19.42 -19.14 -10.61
CA ASN A 103 20.64 -19.28 -9.81
C ASN A 103 20.36 -19.77 -8.38
N VAL A 104 19.08 -19.80 -7.99
CA VAL A 104 18.62 -20.39 -6.74
C VAL A 104 17.96 -21.75 -6.98
N THR A 105 18.02 -22.62 -5.98
CA THR A 105 17.34 -23.92 -6.00
C THR A 105 16.43 -24.03 -4.78
N PRO A 106 15.11 -24.22 -4.98
CA PRO A 106 14.41 -24.26 -6.27
C PRO A 106 14.46 -22.91 -7.00
N THR A 107 14.22 -22.92 -8.32
CA THR A 107 14.11 -21.70 -9.13
C THR A 107 12.91 -20.88 -8.62
N VAL A 108 13.01 -19.56 -8.74
CA VAL A 108 11.92 -18.65 -8.35
C VAL A 108 11.65 -17.64 -9.46
N ILE A 109 10.47 -17.06 -9.46
CA ILE A 109 10.18 -15.85 -10.23
C ILE A 109 10.46 -14.66 -9.32
N ARG A 110 11.20 -13.67 -9.79
CA ARG A 110 11.41 -12.40 -9.07
C ARG A 110 10.60 -11.31 -9.73
N VAL A 111 9.94 -10.52 -8.89
CA VAL A 111 9.24 -9.29 -9.24
C VAL A 111 9.93 -8.18 -8.46
N VAL A 112 10.59 -7.26 -9.15
CA VAL A 112 11.33 -6.15 -8.52
C VAL A 112 10.77 -4.85 -9.07
N TYR A 113 10.48 -3.88 -8.21
CA TYR A 113 9.86 -2.63 -8.65
C TYR A 113 10.24 -1.43 -7.79
N ASP A 114 10.21 -0.24 -8.40
CA ASP A 114 10.51 1.02 -7.75
C ASP A 114 9.34 1.56 -6.94
N ILE A 115 9.48 1.60 -5.61
CA ILE A 115 8.50 2.20 -4.70
C ILE A 115 8.70 3.71 -4.49
N ASN A 116 9.83 4.26 -4.93
CA ASN A 116 10.13 5.68 -4.81
C ASN A 116 9.70 6.46 -6.05
N ASN A 117 9.08 5.81 -7.05
CA ASN A 117 8.57 6.42 -8.28
C ASN A 117 9.58 7.36 -8.93
N CYS A 118 10.75 6.84 -9.29
CA CYS A 118 11.86 7.60 -9.83
C CYS A 118 12.34 8.74 -8.91
N ASN A 119 12.70 8.40 -7.67
CA ASN A 119 13.21 9.36 -6.69
C ASN A 119 12.23 10.52 -6.37
N GLY A 120 10.93 10.23 -6.39
CA GLY A 120 9.84 11.20 -6.23
C GLY A 120 9.49 11.96 -7.51
N GLY A 121 10.11 11.63 -8.64
CA GLY A 121 9.87 12.25 -9.94
C GLY A 121 8.60 11.78 -10.65
N GLY A 122 7.94 10.75 -10.14
CA GLY A 122 6.82 10.08 -10.79
C GLY A 122 7.28 9.07 -11.85
N ILE A 123 6.37 8.17 -12.23
CA ILE A 123 6.52 7.30 -13.40
C ILE A 123 5.33 7.61 -14.32
N PHE A 124 5.59 7.74 -15.62
CA PHE A 124 4.55 7.89 -16.62
C PHE A 124 4.55 6.73 -17.61
N VAL A 125 3.36 6.44 -18.13
CA VAL A 125 3.09 5.61 -19.30
C VAL A 125 2.19 6.39 -20.26
N PHE A 126 1.72 5.79 -21.34
CA PHE A 126 0.88 6.49 -22.32
C PHE A 126 -0.55 5.91 -22.39
N ASP A 127 -1.52 6.80 -22.60
CA ASP A 127 -2.87 6.41 -23.04
C ASP A 127 -2.95 6.23 -24.56
N THR A 128 -4.13 5.85 -25.07
CA THR A 128 -4.36 5.61 -26.52
C THR A 128 -4.30 6.87 -27.38
N ASP A 129 -4.36 8.05 -26.77
CA ASP A 129 -4.24 9.34 -27.44
C ASP A 129 -2.78 9.84 -27.44
N GLY A 130 -1.86 9.08 -26.82
CA GLY A 130 -0.45 9.43 -26.67
C GLY A 130 -0.16 10.44 -25.56
N ASN A 131 -1.12 10.71 -24.68
CA ASN A 131 -0.88 11.56 -23.50
C ASN A 131 -0.10 10.76 -22.45
N LYS A 132 0.77 11.46 -21.71
CA LYS A 132 1.43 10.87 -20.54
C LYS A 132 0.42 10.75 -19.42
N ILE A 133 0.29 9.56 -18.86
CA ILE A 133 -0.55 9.28 -17.69
C ILE A 133 0.31 8.71 -16.56
N SER A 134 -0.03 9.04 -15.31
CA SER A 134 0.75 8.56 -14.17
C SER A 134 0.63 7.04 -14.01
N LEU A 135 1.74 6.39 -13.66
CA LEU A 135 1.81 5.00 -13.24
C LEU A 135 2.08 4.95 -11.74
N ALA A 136 1.02 4.71 -10.95
CA ALA A 136 1.13 4.50 -9.52
C ALA A 136 1.73 3.12 -9.20
N ARG A 137 2.30 2.99 -8.00
CA ARG A 137 2.91 1.74 -7.51
C ARG A 137 2.01 0.51 -7.58
N PRO A 138 0.71 0.57 -7.20
CA PRO A 138 -0.11 -0.63 -7.19
C PRO A 138 -0.37 -1.19 -8.61
N PRO A 139 -0.75 -0.36 -9.62
CA PRO A 139 -0.75 -0.80 -11.02
C PRO A 139 0.61 -1.31 -11.52
N LEU A 140 1.73 -0.65 -11.17
CA LEU A 140 3.07 -1.13 -11.53
C LEU A 140 3.35 -2.54 -10.98
N LEU A 141 3.12 -2.76 -9.68
CA LEU A 141 3.31 -4.09 -9.09
C LEU A 141 2.36 -5.12 -9.72
N TYR A 142 1.12 -4.76 -10.02
CA TYR A 142 0.16 -5.68 -10.63
C TYR A 142 0.51 -6.05 -12.07
N HIS A 143 1.10 -5.12 -12.82
CA HIS A 143 1.69 -5.39 -14.13
C HIS A 143 2.76 -6.48 -14.01
N GLU A 144 3.74 -6.30 -13.12
CA GLU A 144 4.81 -7.30 -12.91
C GLU A 144 4.28 -8.65 -12.41
N LEU A 145 3.29 -8.64 -11.51
CA LEU A 145 2.63 -9.86 -11.06
C LEU A 145 1.87 -10.55 -12.20
N SER A 146 1.46 -9.84 -13.25
CA SER A 146 0.87 -10.47 -14.44
C SER A 146 1.91 -11.30 -15.19
N HIS A 147 3.11 -10.77 -15.42
CA HIS A 147 4.22 -11.54 -15.98
C HIS A 147 4.53 -12.77 -15.13
N ALA A 148 4.60 -12.59 -13.80
CA ALA A 148 4.88 -13.69 -12.88
C ALA A 148 3.79 -14.77 -12.95
N PHE A 149 2.51 -14.38 -12.99
CA PHE A 149 1.38 -15.31 -13.14
C PHE A 149 1.45 -16.09 -14.45
N ARG A 150 1.79 -15.42 -15.56
CA ARG A 150 1.91 -16.05 -16.89
C ARG A 150 3.11 -17.00 -16.96
N GLY A 151 4.24 -16.63 -16.36
CA GLY A 151 5.39 -17.52 -16.20
C GLY A 151 5.05 -18.75 -15.35
N ALA A 152 4.31 -18.55 -14.25
CA ALA A 152 3.88 -19.61 -13.34
C ALA A 152 2.91 -20.62 -13.98
N THR A 153 2.03 -20.14 -14.86
CA THR A 153 0.99 -20.94 -15.52
C THR A 153 1.41 -21.47 -16.89
N GLY A 154 2.60 -21.10 -17.37
CA GLY A 154 3.08 -21.48 -18.70
C GLY A 154 2.32 -20.82 -19.85
N THR A 155 1.66 -19.68 -19.60
CA THR A 155 0.90 -18.92 -20.60
C THR A 155 1.62 -17.68 -21.11
N GLN A 156 2.93 -17.59 -20.86
CA GLN A 156 3.77 -16.48 -21.31
C GLN A 156 3.87 -16.46 -22.85
N GLN A 157 3.82 -15.26 -23.43
CA GLN A 157 3.95 -15.04 -24.87
C GLN A 157 5.33 -14.47 -25.25
N PRO A 158 5.77 -14.57 -26.52
CA PRO A 158 7.03 -13.96 -26.96
C PRO A 158 7.09 -12.44 -26.73
N ASN A 159 5.95 -11.76 -26.85
CA ASN A 159 5.74 -10.40 -26.36
C ASN A 159 4.63 -10.46 -25.29
N ASP A 160 5.02 -10.47 -24.02
CA ASP A 160 4.10 -10.62 -22.91
C ASP A 160 3.59 -9.28 -22.34
N GLU A 161 4.10 -8.16 -22.86
CA GLU A 161 3.73 -6.80 -22.46
C GLU A 161 2.25 -6.48 -22.73
N PRO A 162 1.68 -6.65 -23.95
CA PRO A 162 0.27 -6.32 -24.18
C PRO A 162 -0.71 -7.09 -23.28
N PRO A 163 -0.51 -8.41 -23.03
CA PRO A 163 -1.32 -9.13 -22.04
C PRO A 163 -1.14 -8.62 -20.60
N ALA A 164 0.07 -8.25 -20.18
CA ALA A 164 0.33 -7.69 -18.86
C ALA A 164 -0.27 -6.29 -18.67
N GLU A 165 -0.19 -5.43 -19.69
CA GLU A 165 -0.82 -4.11 -19.70
C GLU A 165 -2.36 -4.20 -19.77
N THR A 166 -2.89 -5.22 -20.46
CA THR A 166 -4.33 -5.52 -20.42
C THR A 166 -4.78 -5.83 -18.99
N ASP A 167 -3.96 -6.61 -18.28
CA ASP A 167 -4.20 -6.94 -16.88
C ASP A 167 -4.04 -5.70 -15.98
N GLU A 168 -2.98 -4.90 -16.16
CA GLU A 168 -2.78 -3.60 -15.51
C GLU A 168 -4.04 -2.74 -15.65
N ASN A 169 -4.62 -2.65 -16.86
CA ASN A 169 -5.83 -1.88 -17.13
C ASN A 169 -7.06 -2.34 -16.35
N VAL A 170 -7.17 -3.63 -15.99
CA VAL A 170 -8.22 -4.12 -15.08
C VAL A 170 -8.08 -3.47 -13.71
N MET A 171 -6.84 -3.37 -13.21
CA MET A 171 -6.56 -2.69 -11.94
C MET A 171 -6.73 -1.18 -12.04
N ARG A 172 -6.25 -0.57 -13.13
CA ARG A 172 -6.42 0.87 -13.38
C ARG A 172 -7.88 1.25 -13.38
N SER A 173 -8.72 0.48 -14.07
CA SER A 173 -10.17 0.65 -14.06
C SER A 173 -10.77 0.49 -12.65
N ALA A 174 -10.37 -0.53 -11.90
CA ALA A 174 -10.86 -0.77 -10.53
C ALA A 174 -10.51 0.37 -9.55
N MET A 175 -9.39 1.06 -9.78
CA MET A 175 -8.91 2.17 -8.95
C MET A 175 -9.24 3.56 -9.51
N GLY A 176 -9.85 3.64 -10.70
CA GLY A 176 -10.21 4.91 -11.34
C GLY A 176 -9.04 5.68 -11.95
N TYR A 177 -7.97 4.99 -12.38
CA TYR A 177 -6.88 5.57 -13.16
C TYR A 177 -7.22 5.62 -14.66
N CYS A 178 -6.56 6.50 -15.42
CA CYS A 178 -6.60 6.45 -16.89
C CYS A 178 -6.11 5.09 -17.38
N LEU A 179 -6.60 4.59 -18.51
CA LEU A 179 -6.12 3.33 -19.08
C LEU A 179 -4.86 3.55 -19.91
N ARG A 180 -3.90 2.63 -19.78
CA ARG A 180 -2.69 2.56 -20.61
C ARG A 180 -3.03 2.02 -22.00
N ASP A 181 -2.38 2.54 -23.03
CA ASP A 181 -2.41 1.91 -24.35
C ASP A 181 -1.58 0.62 -24.34
N VAL A 182 -2.25 -0.51 -24.51
CA VAL A 182 -1.63 -1.85 -24.51
C VAL A 182 -0.74 -2.10 -25.74
N ASN A 183 -0.68 -1.15 -26.68
CA ASN A 183 0.22 -1.20 -27.83
C ASN A 183 1.40 -0.23 -27.69
N ASN A 184 1.45 0.52 -26.58
CA ASN A 184 2.52 1.46 -26.28
C ASN A 184 3.22 1.07 -24.97
N HIS A 185 4.33 0.36 -25.12
CA HIS A 185 5.16 -0.11 -24.02
C HIS A 185 6.14 0.95 -23.51
N ASP A 186 6.15 2.15 -24.10
CA ASP A 186 7.03 3.23 -23.66
C ASP A 186 6.57 3.79 -22.30
N GLY A 187 7.54 4.25 -21.53
CA GLY A 187 7.33 4.90 -20.25
C GLY A 187 8.62 5.49 -19.72
N GLY A 188 8.56 6.05 -18.51
CA GLY A 188 9.78 6.46 -17.81
C GLY A 188 9.52 7.43 -16.66
N CYS A 189 10.60 8.03 -16.19
CA CYS A 189 10.57 9.00 -15.11
C CYS A 189 9.85 10.28 -15.50
N GLY A 190 8.94 10.73 -14.66
CA GLY A 190 8.20 11.97 -14.81
C GLY A 190 6.74 11.82 -14.40
N HIS A 191 6.07 12.96 -14.26
CA HIS A 191 4.65 12.99 -13.96
C HIS A 191 3.85 12.84 -15.26
N GLY A 192 2.74 12.12 -15.19
CA GLY A 192 1.69 12.14 -16.20
C GLY A 192 0.43 12.78 -15.64
N ASP A 193 -0.61 12.82 -16.47
CA ASP A 193 -1.94 13.20 -16.02
C ASP A 193 -2.58 12.05 -15.22
N ASP A 194 -3.25 12.41 -14.13
CA ASP A 194 -4.08 11.47 -13.36
C ASP A 194 -5.52 11.36 -13.93
N CYS A 195 -5.75 11.96 -15.11
CA CYS A 195 -6.99 12.07 -15.91
C CYS A 195 -8.26 12.34 -15.12
N SER A 196 -8.21 13.17 -14.07
CA SER A 196 -9.36 13.47 -13.21
C SER A 196 -10.04 12.22 -12.62
N GLY A 197 -9.34 11.08 -12.58
CA GLY A 197 -9.53 10.13 -11.50
C GLY A 197 -9.48 10.94 -10.21
N PRO A 198 -10.30 10.65 -9.19
CA PRO A 198 -10.20 11.38 -7.93
C PRO A 198 -8.70 11.40 -7.58
N PRO A 199 -8.10 12.58 -7.28
CA PRO A 199 -6.69 12.63 -6.87
C PRO A 199 -6.59 11.53 -5.84
N THR A 200 -5.85 10.46 -6.13
CA THR A 200 -6.12 9.16 -5.50
C THR A 200 -6.38 9.40 -4.03
N PRO A 201 -7.61 9.17 -3.51
CA PRO A 201 -7.85 9.45 -2.10
C PRO A 201 -6.96 8.59 -1.21
N ASP A 202 -6.26 7.59 -1.79
CA ASP A 202 -5.73 6.45 -1.10
C ASP A 202 -4.31 6.07 -1.55
N SER A 203 -3.41 7.04 -1.76
CA SER A 203 -2.05 6.83 -1.21
C SER A 203 -2.07 6.83 0.31
N ASP A 204 -3.13 7.40 0.90
CA ASP A 204 -3.19 7.80 2.29
C ASP A 204 -4.34 7.15 3.07
N GLY A 205 -4.40 5.82 3.10
CA GLY A 205 -5.32 5.10 3.97
C GLY A 205 -4.93 5.26 5.44
N CYS A 206 -5.83 5.68 6.33
CA CYS A 206 -5.62 5.54 7.78
C CYS A 206 -5.90 4.08 8.20
N PHE A 207 -5.14 3.11 7.68
CA PHE A 207 -5.38 1.67 7.76
C PHE A 207 -5.88 1.17 9.13
N ILE A 208 -5.17 1.49 10.21
CA ILE A 208 -5.56 1.07 11.57
C ILE A 208 -6.92 1.67 11.97
N VAL A 209 -7.18 2.93 11.62
CA VAL A 209 -8.44 3.62 11.95
C VAL A 209 -9.58 3.07 11.10
N SER A 210 -9.34 2.83 9.81
CA SER A 210 -10.28 2.20 8.90
C SER A 210 -10.68 0.81 9.40
N ALA A 211 -9.70 -0.03 9.76
CA ALA A 211 -9.94 -1.38 10.29
C ALA A 211 -10.72 -1.32 11.62
N THR A 212 -10.28 -0.48 12.57
CA THR A 212 -10.94 -0.37 13.88
C THR A 212 -12.37 0.16 13.82
N THR A 213 -12.66 1.05 12.86
CA THR A 213 -14.02 1.60 12.65
C THR A 213 -14.85 0.76 11.67
N GLY A 214 -14.23 -0.18 10.95
CA GLY A 214 -14.86 -0.96 9.88
C GLY A 214 -15.19 -0.14 8.63
N SER A 215 -14.64 1.07 8.48
CA SER A 215 -14.90 1.92 7.31
C SER A 215 -13.75 2.91 7.04
N PRO A 216 -13.24 2.98 5.80
CA PRO A 216 -12.29 4.02 5.39
C PRO A 216 -12.94 5.42 5.24
N ARG A 217 -14.24 5.53 5.50
CA ARG A 217 -15.01 6.78 5.46
C ARG A 217 -15.63 7.15 6.81
N SER A 218 -15.14 6.56 7.91
CA SER A 218 -15.61 6.90 9.25
C SER A 218 -15.27 8.34 9.61
N ALA A 219 -16.00 8.88 10.61
CA ALA A 219 -15.75 10.22 11.12
C ALA A 219 -14.31 10.35 11.66
N GLU A 220 -13.80 9.30 12.31
CA GLU A 220 -12.43 9.24 12.80
C GLU A 220 -11.39 9.38 11.67
N VAL A 221 -11.59 8.70 10.54
CA VAL A 221 -10.69 8.83 9.36
C VAL A 221 -10.78 10.24 8.77
N ALA A 222 -11.99 10.77 8.61
CA ALA A 222 -12.19 12.11 8.07
C ALA A 222 -11.51 13.19 8.93
N GLN A 223 -11.58 13.05 10.25
CA GLN A 223 -10.97 13.98 11.21
C GLN A 223 -9.44 13.96 11.14
N LEU A 224 -8.82 12.78 11.02
CA LEU A 224 -7.37 12.67 10.86
C LEU A 224 -6.88 13.25 9.53
N ARG A 225 -7.59 12.96 8.43
CA ARG A 225 -7.29 13.53 7.11
C ARG A 225 -7.37 15.06 7.16
N GLY A 226 -8.45 15.61 7.74
CA GLY A 226 -8.59 17.05 7.89
C GLY A 226 -7.49 17.70 8.74
N LEU A 227 -7.03 17.03 9.80
CA LEU A 227 -5.90 17.54 10.59
C LEU A 227 -4.58 17.48 9.81
N ARG A 228 -4.28 16.35 9.16
CA ARG A 228 -3.11 16.17 8.29
C ARG A 228 -3.05 17.29 7.25
N ASP A 229 -4.15 17.53 6.55
CA ASP A 229 -4.22 18.51 5.47
C ASP A 229 -3.94 19.93 5.98
N ARG A 230 -4.47 20.28 7.16
CA ARG A 230 -4.17 21.57 7.80
C ARG A 230 -2.70 21.71 8.19
N VAL A 231 -2.08 20.66 8.73
CA VAL A 231 -0.65 20.67 9.10
C VAL A 231 0.25 20.77 7.87
N ALA A 232 -0.06 20.01 6.81
CA ALA A 232 0.68 20.06 5.56
C ALA A 232 0.55 21.44 4.88
N ALA A 233 -0.65 22.03 4.89
CA ALA A 233 -0.90 23.35 4.33
C ALA A 233 -0.29 24.50 5.14
N ALA A 234 -0.01 24.29 6.43
CA ALA A 234 0.52 25.34 7.29
C ALA A 234 1.94 25.78 6.91
N SER A 235 2.79 24.87 6.41
CA SER A 235 4.13 25.22 5.92
C SER A 235 4.77 24.10 5.08
N PRO A 236 5.76 24.40 4.22
CA PRO A 236 6.53 23.39 3.50
C PRO A 236 7.25 22.38 4.40
N LEU A 237 7.67 22.80 5.61
CA LEU A 237 8.25 21.89 6.60
C LEU A 237 7.19 20.96 7.18
N GLY A 238 5.98 21.47 7.43
CA GLY A 238 4.82 20.69 7.86
C GLY A 238 4.44 19.60 6.85
N ALA A 239 4.41 19.94 5.56
CA ALA A 239 4.18 18.97 4.49
C ALA A 239 5.22 17.84 4.52
N ARG A 240 6.53 18.16 4.55
CA ARG A 240 7.60 17.15 4.62
C ARG A 240 7.54 16.29 5.89
N LEU A 241 7.13 16.88 7.02
CA LEU A 241 6.96 16.13 8.26
C LEU A 241 5.82 15.12 8.14
N ILE A 242 4.69 15.53 7.57
CA ILE A 242 3.56 14.64 7.29
C ILE A 242 3.99 13.51 6.36
N ASP A 243 4.70 13.81 5.27
CA ASP A 243 5.19 12.82 4.32
C ASP A 243 6.05 11.76 5.04
N ARG A 244 6.94 12.19 5.95
CA ARG A 244 7.78 11.26 6.72
C ARG A 244 6.97 10.40 7.69
N ILE A 245 6.05 11.02 8.44
CA ILE A 245 5.18 10.29 9.37
C ILE A 245 4.34 9.26 8.64
N TYR A 246 3.83 9.62 7.45
CA TYR A 246 3.02 8.73 6.63
C TYR A 246 3.85 7.59 6.04
N ALA A 247 5.09 7.85 5.60
CA ALA A 247 6.01 6.78 5.20
C ALA A 247 6.25 5.77 6.34
N ASP A 248 6.55 6.26 7.55
CA ASP A 248 6.73 5.38 8.72
C ASP A 248 5.42 4.64 9.06
N TYR A 249 4.27 5.33 9.02
CA TYR A 249 2.96 4.73 9.25
C TYR A 249 2.63 3.63 8.23
N TYR A 250 2.91 3.83 6.95
CA TYR A 250 2.67 2.83 5.91
C TYR A 250 3.58 1.62 6.01
N GLY A 251 4.78 1.80 6.57
CA GLY A 251 5.69 0.71 6.86
C GLY A 251 5.20 -0.31 7.91
N PHE A 252 4.14 -0.03 8.68
CA PHE A 252 3.63 -1.01 9.66
C PHE A 252 2.11 -1.13 9.70
N SER A 253 1.37 -0.09 9.36
CA SER A 253 -0.08 -0.02 9.59
C SER A 253 -0.92 -1.02 8.79
N PRO A 254 -0.58 -1.42 7.54
CA PRO A 254 -1.37 -2.39 6.79
C PRO A 254 -1.43 -3.76 7.48
N ALA A 255 -0.28 -4.29 7.93
CA ALA A 255 -0.21 -5.60 8.59
C ALA A 255 -0.96 -5.59 9.94
N ILE A 256 -0.88 -4.50 10.69
CA ILE A 256 -1.66 -4.33 11.93
C ILE A 256 -3.16 -4.26 11.61
N ALA A 257 -3.56 -3.49 10.61
CA ALA A 257 -4.95 -3.35 10.21
C ALA A 257 -5.58 -4.69 9.77
N ALA A 258 -4.87 -5.46 8.95
CA ALA A 258 -5.29 -6.79 8.53
C ALA A 258 -5.57 -7.73 9.73
N ARG A 259 -4.71 -7.70 10.76
CA ARG A 259 -4.92 -8.47 12.00
C ARG A 259 -6.12 -7.97 12.81
N LEU A 260 -6.35 -6.66 12.85
CA LEU A 260 -7.49 -6.07 13.54
C LEU A 260 -8.82 -6.41 12.85
N ASP A 261 -8.85 -6.58 11.53
CA ASP A 261 -10.08 -6.92 10.81
C ASP A 261 -10.55 -8.35 11.07
N GLN A 262 -9.63 -9.26 11.44
CA GLN A 262 -9.94 -10.67 11.68
C GLN A 262 -10.69 -10.93 12.99
N GLU A 263 -10.52 -10.07 14.01
CA GLU A 263 -11.07 -10.31 15.35
C GLU A 263 -11.83 -9.11 15.92
N ALA A 264 -13.12 -9.28 16.22
CA ALA A 264 -13.98 -8.21 16.71
C ALA A 264 -13.52 -7.61 18.06
N THR A 265 -12.94 -8.42 18.95
CA THR A 265 -12.52 -7.98 20.30
C THR A 265 -11.28 -7.09 20.26
N PRO A 266 -10.14 -7.51 19.66
CA PRO A 266 -8.99 -6.64 19.41
C PRO A 266 -9.35 -5.36 18.65
N ARG A 267 -10.21 -5.47 17.63
CA ARG A 267 -10.70 -4.31 16.87
C ARG A 267 -11.37 -3.26 17.76
N ALA A 268 -12.33 -3.69 18.57
CA ALA A 268 -13.06 -2.81 19.48
C ALA A 268 -12.16 -2.24 20.58
N ALA A 269 -11.19 -3.03 21.07
CA ALA A 269 -10.21 -2.58 22.05
C ALA A 269 -9.28 -1.51 21.46
N ALA A 270 -8.71 -1.75 20.28
CA ALA A 270 -7.86 -0.79 19.58
C ALA A 270 -8.60 0.52 19.27
N LEU A 271 -9.87 0.45 18.84
CA LEU A 271 -10.69 1.66 18.63
C LEU A 271 -10.79 2.51 19.91
N ARG A 272 -11.11 1.88 21.05
CA ARG A 272 -11.43 2.56 22.31
C ARG A 272 -10.20 2.99 23.09
N VAL A 273 -9.13 2.22 23.05
CA VAL A 273 -7.95 2.41 23.90
C VAL A 273 -6.81 3.11 23.16
N VAL A 274 -6.75 3.01 21.83
CA VAL A 274 -5.66 3.58 21.03
C VAL A 274 -6.18 4.70 20.13
N VAL A 275 -7.09 4.38 19.21
CA VAL A 275 -7.48 5.30 18.13
C VAL A 275 -8.20 6.54 18.66
N ARG A 276 -9.26 6.38 19.47
CA ARG A 276 -10.03 7.52 19.99
C ARG A 276 -9.22 8.42 20.93
N PRO A 277 -8.44 7.90 21.89
CA PRO A 277 -7.55 8.73 22.70
C PRO A 277 -6.53 9.53 21.87
N LEU A 278 -5.85 8.87 20.92
CA LEU A 278 -4.87 9.55 20.06
C LEU A 278 -5.53 10.61 19.17
N LEU A 279 -6.70 10.29 18.60
CA LEU A 279 -7.47 11.24 17.80
C LEU A 279 -7.87 12.48 18.61
N ALA A 280 -8.32 12.31 19.85
CA ALA A 280 -8.68 13.42 20.71
C ALA A 280 -7.45 14.27 21.08
N TRP A 281 -6.30 13.63 21.36
CA TRP A 281 -5.02 14.32 21.56
C TRP A 281 -4.59 15.14 20.35
N PHE A 282 -4.61 14.55 19.16
CA PHE A 282 -4.24 15.23 17.92
C PHE A 282 -5.20 16.37 17.58
N THR A 283 -6.49 16.20 17.87
CA THR A 283 -7.49 17.25 17.71
C THR A 283 -7.20 18.43 18.62
N LEU A 284 -6.93 18.18 19.90
CA LEU A 284 -6.54 19.23 20.83
C LEU A 284 -5.26 19.93 20.40
N ALA A 285 -4.24 19.18 19.97
CA ALA A 285 -2.99 19.76 19.46
C ALA A 285 -3.26 20.64 18.23
N GLY A 286 -4.11 20.21 17.30
CA GLY A 286 -4.53 21.00 16.15
C GLY A 286 -5.25 22.29 16.52
N VAL A 287 -6.22 22.23 17.45
CA VAL A 287 -6.93 23.43 17.93
C VAL A 287 -5.97 24.39 18.62
N LEU A 288 -5.05 23.89 19.46
CA LEU A 288 -4.03 24.75 20.09
C LEU A 288 -3.04 25.34 19.08
N ALA A 289 -2.73 24.65 17.98
CA ALA A 289 -1.83 25.16 16.96
C ALA A 289 -2.48 26.24 16.08
N PHE A 290 -3.75 26.05 15.69
CA PHE A 290 -4.40 26.85 14.66
C PHE A 290 -5.49 27.80 15.19
N GLU A 291 -6.08 27.50 16.34
CA GLU A 291 -7.32 28.12 16.83
C GLU A 291 -7.20 28.51 18.32
N HIS A 292 -5.98 28.72 18.85
CA HIS A 292 -5.73 28.93 20.29
C HIS A 292 -6.47 30.12 20.92
N THR A 293 -6.88 31.11 20.12
CA THR A 293 -7.66 32.25 20.58
C THR A 293 -9.15 31.93 20.75
N ASP A 294 -9.65 30.85 20.12
CA ASP A 294 -11.01 30.35 20.29
C ASP A 294 -11.11 29.47 21.55
N ARG A 295 -11.46 30.13 22.66
CA ARG A 295 -11.60 29.47 23.97
C ARG A 295 -12.72 28.42 23.99
N VAL A 296 -13.71 28.51 23.11
CA VAL A 296 -14.80 27.53 23.04
C VAL A 296 -14.28 26.26 22.36
N ALA A 297 -13.60 26.40 21.23
CA ALA A 297 -12.97 25.28 20.51
C ALA A 297 -11.95 24.54 21.40
N VAL A 298 -11.08 25.28 22.09
CA VAL A 298 -10.09 24.68 23.01
C VAL A 298 -10.77 23.87 24.12
N ARG A 299 -11.82 24.42 24.74
CA ARG A 299 -12.55 23.73 25.81
C ARG A 299 -13.29 22.49 25.30
N GLN A 300 -13.89 22.56 24.12
CA GLN A 300 -14.54 21.39 23.50
C GLN A 300 -13.53 20.27 23.22
N ALA A 301 -12.36 20.60 22.68
CA ALA A 301 -11.30 19.62 22.42
C ALA A 301 -10.75 19.00 23.71
N GLN A 302 -10.60 19.78 24.78
CA GLN A 302 -10.21 19.27 26.11
C GLN A 302 -11.24 18.28 26.67
N ASN A 303 -12.53 18.62 26.61
CA ASN A 303 -13.58 17.71 27.07
C ASN A 303 -13.62 16.42 26.24
N ALA A 304 -13.45 16.51 24.91
CA ALA A 304 -13.39 15.34 24.05
C ALA A 304 -12.20 14.42 24.38
N LEU A 305 -11.06 14.99 24.80
CA LEU A 305 -9.92 14.23 25.29
C LEU A 305 -10.23 13.49 26.60
N ASP A 306 -10.85 14.19 27.56
CA ASP A 306 -11.26 13.60 28.84
C ASP A 306 -12.26 12.46 28.66
N ASP A 307 -13.18 12.58 27.69
CA ASP A 307 -14.17 11.56 27.36
C ASP A 307 -13.57 10.37 26.61
N ALA A 308 -12.56 10.61 25.75
CA ALA A 308 -11.91 9.58 24.95
C ALA A 308 -10.92 8.74 25.76
N CYS A 309 -10.22 9.32 26.74
CA CYS A 309 -9.21 8.62 27.53
C CYS A 309 -9.84 7.66 28.57
N PRO A 310 -9.53 6.35 28.53
CA PRO A 310 -9.99 5.42 29.55
C PRO A 310 -9.53 5.87 30.94
N ARG A 311 -10.46 5.98 31.91
CA ARG A 311 -10.14 6.37 33.31
C ARG A 311 -9.08 5.49 33.98
N LEU A 312 -8.84 4.29 33.47
CA LEU A 312 -7.80 3.35 33.92
C LEU A 312 -6.37 3.84 33.64
N LEU A 313 -6.15 4.77 32.69
CA LEU A 313 -4.83 5.30 32.34
C LEU A 313 -4.47 6.59 33.11
N GLY A 314 -5.31 7.01 34.08
CA GLY A 314 -5.19 8.29 34.77
C GLY A 314 -5.82 9.46 33.98
N ARG A 315 -6.10 10.58 34.65
CA ARG A 315 -6.56 11.80 33.97
C ARG A 315 -5.42 12.36 33.11
N ALA A 316 -5.71 12.73 31.87
CA ALA A 316 -4.79 13.49 31.05
C ALA A 316 -4.52 14.84 31.73
N ALA A 317 -3.35 14.99 32.34
CA ALA A 317 -2.91 16.26 32.90
C ALA A 317 -2.18 17.04 31.82
N ILE A 318 -2.83 18.08 31.28
CA ILE A 318 -2.13 19.09 30.49
C ILE A 318 -1.29 19.90 31.49
N ALA A 319 0.04 19.83 31.38
CA ALA A 319 0.91 20.70 32.17
C ALA A 319 0.53 22.16 31.85
N GLY A 320 0.07 22.87 32.88
CA GLY A 320 -0.44 24.23 32.74
C GLY A 320 0.59 25.17 32.13
N VAL A 321 0.12 26.00 31.19
CA VAL A 321 0.78 27.22 30.73
C VAL A 321 0.69 28.27 31.82
#